data_AF-A0A9X2SXB2-F1
#
_entry.id   AF-A0A9X2SXB2-F1
#
_cell.length_a   1.000
_cell.length_b   1.000
_cell.length_c   1.000
_cell.angle_alpha   90.00
_cell.angle_beta   90.00
_cell.angle_gamma   90.00
#
_symmetry.space_group_name_H-M   'P 1'
#
loop_
_entity.id
_entity.type
_entity.pdbx_description
1 polymer ?
#
loop_
_entity_poly.entity_id
_entity_poly.type
_entity_poly.pdbx_seq_one_letter_code
_entity_poly.pdbx_strand_id
1 'polypeptide(L)' 'MSLLEEALLLQRAAHDLMYLGMDGSPIYSDDLSRRNSEVYRLTTTLYNSGTWGTTVEEQANVCLAL' A
#
# COMPACT_ATOMS: atom_id res chain seq x y z
N MET A 1 10.23 11.12 -3.18
CA MET A 1 8.78 10.97 -3.26
C MET A 1 8.18 11.75 -2.11
N SER A 2 6.99 12.32 -2.29
CA SER A 2 6.24 12.98 -1.21
C SER A 2 5.52 11.95 -0.33
N LEU A 3 5.13 12.34 0.88
CA LEU A 3 4.37 11.50 1.79
C LEU A 3 3.03 11.05 1.18
N LEU A 4 2.34 11.96 0.49
CA LEU A 4 1.12 11.65 -0.25
C LEU A 4 1.37 10.61 -1.35
N GLU A 5 2.46 10.73 -2.12
CA GLU A 5 2.81 9.76 -3.15
C GLU A 5 3.04 8.36 -2.56
N GLU A 6 3.75 8.28 -1.42
CA GLU A 6 4.00 7.03 -0.71
C GLU A 6 2.70 6.38 -0.22
N ALA A 7 1.80 7.18 0.37
CA ALA A 7 0.49 6.70 0.81
C ALA A 7 -0.37 6.18 -0.35
N LEU A 8 -0.45 6.92 -1.47
CA LEU A 8 -1.23 6.51 -2.65
C LEU A 8 -0.67 5.24 -3.30
N LEU A 9 0.66 5.09 -3.33
CA LEU A 9 1.29 3.87 -3.83
C LEU A 9 0.95 2.66 -2.96
N LEU A 10 1.00 2.80 -1.64
CA LEU A 10 0.62 1.74 -0.71
C LEU A 10 -0.86 1.37 -0.86
N GLN A 11 -1.77 2.37 -0.90
CA GLN A 11 -3.21 2.11 -1.12
C GLN A 11 -3.44 1.31 -2.41
N ARG A 12 -2.74 1.67 -3.50
CA ARG A 12 -2.88 0.97 -4.78
C ARG A 12 -2.32 -0.45 -4.71
N ALA A 13 -1.15 -0.65 -4.13
CA ALA A 13 -0.56 -1.97 -3.96
C ALA A 13 -1.45 -2.88 -3.10
N ALA A 14 -2.00 -2.35 -2.01
CA ALA A 14 -2.94 -3.06 -1.14
C ALA A 14 -4.23 -3.41 -1.88
N HIS A 15 -4.79 -2.48 -2.65
CA HIS A 15 -5.96 -2.73 -3.49
C HIS A 15 -5.70 -3.85 -4.51
N ASP A 16 -4.59 -3.77 -5.25
CA ASP A 16 -4.25 -4.78 -6.26
C ASP A 16 -4.00 -6.17 -5.65
N LEU A 17 -3.53 -6.24 -4.40
CA LEU A 17 -3.40 -7.48 -3.65
C LEU A 17 -4.77 -8.01 -3.17
N MET A 18 -5.63 -7.15 -2.62
CA MET A 18 -6.97 -7.53 -2.13
C MET A 18 -7.88 -8.06 -3.23
N TYR A 19 -7.74 -7.56 -4.45
CA TYR A 19 -8.54 -7.96 -5.59
C TYR A 19 -7.86 -9.00 -6.50
N LEU A 20 -6.73 -9.56 -6.08
CA LEU A 20 -6.02 -10.58 -6.85
C LEU A 20 -6.91 -11.81 -7.08
N GLY A 21 -7.12 -12.18 -8.35
CA GLY A 21 -7.93 -13.35 -8.73
C GLY A 21 -9.45 -13.14 -8.71
N MET A 22 -9.93 -11.92 -8.41
CA MET A 22 -11.37 -11.59 -8.48
C MET A 22 -11.94 -11.67 -9.91
N ASP A 23 -11.08 -11.62 -10.93
CA ASP A 23 -11.40 -11.79 -12.34
C ASP A 23 -11.51 -13.27 -12.77
N GLY A 24 -11.30 -14.21 -11.85
CA GLY A 24 -11.28 -15.65 -12.14
C GLY A 24 -9.93 -16.16 -12.62
N SER A 25 -8.90 -15.32 -12.69
CA SER A 25 -7.53 -15.75 -13.00
C SER A 25 -6.95 -16.60 -11.86
N PRO A 26 -6.11 -17.61 -12.15
CA PRO A 26 -5.46 -18.41 -11.12
C PRO A 26 -4.53 -17.54 -10.26
N ILE A 27 -4.55 -17.77 -8.95
CA ILE A 27 -3.64 -17.12 -8.00
C ILE A 27 -2.38 -17.98 -7.89
N TYR A 28 -1.27 -17.46 -8.43
CA TYR A 28 0.04 -18.10 -8.28
C TYR A 28 0.71 -17.68 -6.97
N SER A 29 1.27 -18.65 -6.25
CA SER A 29 1.83 -18.43 -4.91
C SER A 29 3.02 -17.47 -4.91
N ASP A 30 3.85 -17.48 -5.96
CA ASP A 30 4.99 -16.59 -6.10
C ASP A 30 4.55 -15.14 -6.37
N ASP A 31 3.54 -14.91 -7.22
CA ASP A 31 2.98 -13.58 -7.45
C ASP A 31 2.30 -13.04 -6.18
N LEU A 32 1.49 -13.87 -5.52
CA LEU A 32 0.85 -13.53 -4.25
C LEU A 32 1.90 -13.14 -3.20
N SER A 33 2.94 -13.97 -3.03
CA SER A 33 4.00 -13.70 -2.05
C SER A 33 4.73 -12.40 -2.35
N ARG A 34 5.06 -12.16 -3.63
CA ARG A 34 5.71 -10.92 -4.06
C ARG A 34 4.88 -9.68 -3.75
N ARG A 35 3.59 -9.67 -4.11
CA ARG A 35 2.69 -8.55 -3.83
C ARG A 35 2.49 -8.33 -2.34
N ASN A 36 2.36 -9.41 -1.57
CA ASN A 36 2.23 -9.32 -0.11
C ASN A 36 3.48 -8.75 0.55
N SER A 37 4.67 -9.20 0.13
CA SER A 37 5.94 -8.63 0.59
C SER A 37 6.09 -7.16 0.24
N GLU A 38 5.64 -6.74 -0.94
CA GLU A 38 5.72 -5.34 -1.37
C GLU A 38 4.79 -4.44 -0.54
N VAL A 39 3.53 -4.86 -0.32
CA VAL A 39 2.61 -4.14 0.57
C VAL A 39 3.22 -4.00 1.96
N TYR A 40 3.71 -5.10 2.54
CA TYR A 40 4.35 -5.08 3.86
C TYR A 40 5.56 -4.13 3.91
N ARG A 41 6.40 -4.13 2.87
CA ARG A 41 7.57 -3.24 2.78
C ARG A 41 7.14 -1.78 2.73
N LEU A 42 6.17 -1.44 1.89
CA LEU A 42 5.64 -0.07 1.75
C LEU A 42 4.98 0.41 3.07
N THR A 43 4.14 -0.42 3.70
CA THR A 43 3.55 -0.14 5.02
C THR A 43 4.63 0.12 6.05
N THR A 44 5.65 -0.74 6.12
CA THR A 44 6.76 -0.59 7.07
C THR A 44 7.54 0.70 6.83
N THR A 45 7.83 1.05 5.57
CA THR A 45 8.52 2.30 5.22
C THR A 45 7.68 3.52 5.62
N LEU A 46 6.40 3.54 5.27
CA LEU A 46 5.50 4.66 5.56
C LEU A 46 5.32 4.85 7.08
N TYR A 47 5.06 3.75 7.81
CA TYR A 47 4.90 3.78 9.26
C TYR A 47 6.19 4.24 9.98
N ASN A 48 7.35 3.71 9.57
CA ASN A 48 8.63 4.06 10.18
C ASN A 48 9.18 5.42 9.76
N SER A 49 8.62 6.05 8.73
CA SER A 49 9.01 7.41 8.34
C SER A 49 8.84 8.41 9.49
N GLY A 50 7.90 8.14 10.40
CA GLY A 50 7.54 9.04 11.50
C GLY A 50 7.02 10.39 11.03
N THR A 51 6.74 10.54 9.74
CA THR A 51 6.22 11.76 9.14
C THR A 51 4.71 11.81 9.24
N TRP A 52 4.19 12.99 9.59
CA TRP A 52 2.76 13.24 9.72
C TRP A 52 2.36 14.16 8.57
N GLY A 53 1.16 13.95 8.04
CA GLY A 53 0.61 14.82 7.01
C GLY A 53 0.53 16.26 7.51
N THR A 54 0.98 17.19 6.67
CA THR A 54 0.96 18.62 6.97
C THR A 54 -0.45 19.22 6.86
N THR A 55 -1.32 18.53 6.11
CA THR A 55 -2.75 18.83 5.97
C THR A 55 -3.59 17.66 6.44
N VAL A 56 -4.88 17.93 6.71
CA VAL A 56 -5.84 16.88 7.07
C VAL A 56 -6.00 15.88 5.93
N GLU A 57 -5.99 16.36 4.68
CA GLU A 57 -6.10 15.52 3.49
C GLU A 57 -4.89 14.60 3.33
N GLU A 58 -3.67 15.10 3.56
CA GLU A 58 -2.45 14.29 3.50
C GLU A 58 -2.45 13.24 4.61
N GLN A 59 -2.80 13.62 5.85
CA GLN A 59 -2.89 12.68 6.96
C GLN A 59 -3.99 11.64 6.75
N ALA A 60 -5.12 12.01 6.16
CA ALA A 60 -6.19 11.07 5.84
C ALA A 60 -5.71 10.00 4.83
N ASN A 61 -4.89 10.38 3.85
CA ASN A 61 -4.30 9.41 2.92
C ASN A 61 -3.33 8.46 3.61
N VAL A 62 -2.49 8.98 4.52
CA VAL A 62 -1.59 8.14 5.33
C VAL A 62 -2.40 7.15 6.18
N CYS A 63 -3.45 7.62 6.86
CA CYS A 63 -4.32 6.76 7.66
C CYS A 63 -5.11 5.73 6.86
N LEU A 64 -5.47 6.03 5.60
CA LEU A 64 -6.13 5.07 4.72
C LEU A 64 -5.15 4.02 4.17
N ALA A 65 -3.88 4.40 4.01
CA ALA A 65 -2.85 3.52 3.46
C ALA A 65 -2.35 2.49 4.48
N LEU A 66 -2.30 2.86 5.77
CA LEU A 66 -1.86 2.03 6.89
C LEU A 66 -3.01 1.21 7.49
#